data_AF-A0A383ACJ3-F1
#
_entry.id   AF-A0A383ACJ3-F1
#
_cell.length_a   1.000
_cell.length_b   1.000
_cell.length_c   1.000
_cell.angle_alpha   90.00
_cell.angle_beta   90.00
_cell.angle_gamma   90.00
#
_symmetry.space_group_name_H-M   'P 1'
#
loop_
_entity.id
_entity.type
_entity.pdbx_description
1 polymer ?
#
loop_
_entity_poly.entity_id
_entity_poly.type
_entity_poly.pdbx_seq_one_letter_code
_entity_poly.pdbx_strand_id
1 'polypeptide(L)' 'MGGQESLVDALVASGLCGSRGDARRTIAGGGVSVNGERQSGEVSALPAGALVDGRFVLLQRGKRIRHLLVVE' A
#
# COMPACT_ATOMS: atom_id res chain seq x y z
N MET A 1 13.73 -13.49 -7.34
CA MET A 1 13.98 -12.39 -6.39
C MET A 1 12.62 -11.89 -5.94
N GLY A 2 12.07 -12.48 -4.88
CA GLY A 2 10.77 -12.10 -4.31
C GLY A 2 11.01 -11.18 -3.13
N GLY A 3 11.35 -9.92 -3.40
CA GLY A 3 11.27 -8.91 -2.35
C GLY A 3 9.80 -8.68 -2.07
N GLN A 4 9.30 -9.16 -0.93
CA GLN A 4 8.00 -8.69 -0.43
C GLN A 4 8.16 -7.20 -0.11
N GLU A 5 7.87 -6.36 -1.09
CA GLU A 5 7.89 -4.91 -0.92
C GLU A 5 6.91 -4.53 0.20
N SER A 6 7.37 -3.73 1.15
CA SER A 6 6.54 -3.43 2.31
C SER A 6 5.45 -2.43 1.95
N LEU A 7 4.18 -2.83 2.12
CA LEU A 7 3.04 -1.92 1.97
C LEU A 7 3.14 -0.74 2.95
N VAL A 8 3.63 -1.00 4.16
CA VAL A 8 3.86 0.05 5.18
C VAL A 8 4.82 1.12 4.65
N ASP A 9 5.90 0.70 3.99
CA ASP A 9 6.93 1.61 3.51
C ASP A 9 6.44 2.38 2.29
N ALA A 10 5.72 1.72 1.39
CA ALA A 10 5.08 2.36 0.25
C ALA A 10 4.07 3.45 0.69
N LEU A 11 3.29 3.21 1.75
CA LEU A 11 2.33 4.19 2.29
C LEU A 11 3.02 5.41 2.91
N VAL A 12 4.17 5.21 3.55
CA VAL A 12 4.95 6.31 4.13
C VAL A 12 5.68 7.09 3.03
N ALA A 13 6.34 6.39 2.10
CA ALA A 13 7.05 7.01 0.98
C ALA A 13 6.12 7.81 0.05
N SER A 14 4.89 7.34 -0.14
CA SER A 14 3.86 8.07 -0.91
C SER A 14 3.24 9.25 -0.17
N GLY A 15 3.53 9.44 1.12
CA GLY A 15 2.90 10.47 1.95
C GLY A 15 1.44 10.17 2.32
N LEU A 16 0.88 9.02 1.93
CA LEU A 16 -0.46 8.61 2.35
C LEU A 16 -0.55 8.46 3.87
N CYS A 17 0.55 8.07 4.52
CA CYS A 17 0.67 7.95 5.97
C CYS A 17 1.89 8.70 6.49
N GLY A 18 1.72 9.43 7.59
CA GLY A 18 2.79 10.27 8.15
C GLY A 18 3.89 9.50 8.89
N SER A 19 3.68 8.20 9.16
CA SER A 19 4.64 7.32 9.84
C SER A 19 4.29 5.85 9.64
N ARG A 20 5.24 4.94 9.93
CA ARG A 20 5.01 3.49 9.89
C ARG A 20 3.91 3.05 10.87
N GLY A 21 3.78 3.73 12.01
CA GLY A 21 2.70 3.48 12.99
C GLY A 21 1.33 3.91 12.47
N ASP A 22 1.24 5.08 11.81
CA ASP A 22 0.01 5.52 11.13
C ASP A 22 -0.39 4.56 10.00
N ALA A 23 0.57 4.12 9.19
CA ALA A 23 0.34 3.15 8.13
C ALA A 23 -0.21 1.82 8.68
N ARG A 24 0.43 1.21 9.68
CA ARG A 24 -0.04 -0.04 10.30
C ARG A 24 -1.45 0.08 10.87
N ARG A 25 -1.75 1.16 11.61
CA ARG A 25 -3.10 1.39 12.13
C ARG A 25 -4.13 1.58 11.02
N THR A 26 -3.76 2.31 9.97
CA THR A 26 -4.65 2.55 8.82
C THR A 26 -4.93 1.25 8.07
N ILE A 27 -3.93 0.38 7.88
CA ILE A 27 -4.11 -0.96 7.29
C ILE A 27 -5.00 -1.82 8.21
N ALA A 28 -4.70 -1.91 9.50
CA ALA A 28 -5.45 -2.73 10.45
C ALA A 28 -6.95 -2.32 10.50
N GLY A 29 -7.23 -1.01 10.41
CA GLY A 29 -8.60 -0.48 10.32
C GLY A 29 -9.26 -0.64 8.94
N GLY A 30 -8.64 -1.33 7.99
CA GLY A 30 -9.14 -1.53 6.63
C GLY A 30 -9.14 -0.25 5.79
N GLY A 31 -8.43 0.80 6.19
CA GLY A 31 -8.43 2.12 5.54
C GLY A 31 -7.56 2.20 4.29
N VAL A 32 -6.91 1.11 3.89
CA VAL A 32 -6.02 1.05 2.74
C VAL A 32 -6.60 0.12 1.66
N SER A 33 -6.48 0.52 0.40
CA SER A 33 -6.69 -0.36 -0.75
C SER A 33 -5.48 -0.35 -1.66
N VAL A 34 -5.16 -1.51 -2.22
CA VAL A 34 -4.12 -1.73 -3.24
C VAL A 34 -4.82 -2.23 -4.50
N ASN A 35 -4.69 -1.50 -5.61
CA ASN A 35 -5.39 -1.77 -6.87
C ASN A 35 -6.92 -1.96 -6.72
N GLY A 36 -7.52 -1.26 -5.75
CA GLY A 36 -8.94 -1.38 -5.44
C GLY A 36 -9.30 -2.48 -4.43
N GLU A 37 -8.38 -3.38 -4.11
CA GLU A 37 -8.59 -4.42 -3.10
C GLU A 37 -8.26 -3.90 -1.71
N ARG A 38 -9.23 -3.96 -0.80
CA ARG A 38 -9.05 -3.52 0.59
C ARG A 38 -8.05 -4.42 1.31
N GLN A 39 -7.08 -3.81 1.96
CA GLN A 39 -6.10 -4.46 2.81
C GLN A 39 -6.53 -4.33 4.26
N SER A 40 -6.46 -5.43 5.03
CA SER A 40 -6.86 -5.48 6.44
C SER A 40 -6.00 -6.45 7.24
N GLY A 41 -5.94 -6.29 8.56
CA GLY A 41 -5.17 -7.18 9.44
C GLY A 41 -3.67 -6.90 9.41
N GLU A 42 -2.84 -7.93 9.60
CA GLU A 42 -1.38 -7.82 9.71
C GLU A 42 -0.66 -7.79 8.34
N VAL A 43 -1.28 -7.18 7.32
CA VAL A 43 -0.65 -7.02 6.00
C VAL A 43 0.52 -6.05 6.12
N SER A 44 1.73 -6.57 5.96
CA SER A 44 2.98 -5.79 6.00
C SER A 44 3.66 -5.66 4.63
N ALA A 45 3.21 -6.46 3.65
CA ALA A 45 3.74 -6.53 2.29
C ALA A 45 2.67 -6.16 1.25
N LEU A 46 3.11 -5.70 0.08
CA LEU A 46 2.26 -5.59 -1.09
C LEU A 46 1.72 -6.98 -1.47
N PRO A 47 0.43 -7.08 -1.87
CA PRO A 47 -0.14 -8.32 -2.37
C PRO A 47 0.72 -8.89 -3.52
N ALA A 48 0.85 -10.21 -3.56
CA ALA A 48 1.50 -10.88 -4.68
C ALA A 48 0.77 -10.54 -5.99
N GLY A 49 1.51 -10.11 -7.01
CA GLY A 49 0.91 -9.69 -8.28
C GLY A 49 0.25 -8.31 -8.25
N ALA A 50 0.51 -7.49 -7.21
CA ALA A 50 0.03 -6.10 -7.19
C ALA A 50 0.65 -5.21 -8.29
N LEU A 51 1.76 -5.64 -8.89
CA LEU A 51 2.38 -4.90 -9.99
C LEU A 51 1.55 -5.03 -11.27
N VAL A 52 0.96 -3.92 -11.69
CA VAL A 52 0.38 -3.76 -13.02
C VAL A 52 1.53 -3.43 -13.99
N ASP A 53 1.62 -4.18 -15.09
CA ASP A 53 2.68 -4.01 -16.10
C ASP A 53 4.11 -4.13 -15.52
N GLY A 54 4.25 -4.84 -14.39
CA GLY A 54 5.53 -5.02 -13.70
C GLY A 54 6.08 -3.78 -12.98
N ARG A 55 5.36 -2.65 -12.97
CA ARG A 55 5.92 -1.35 -12.54
C ARG A 55 4.97 -0.42 -11.78
N PHE A 56 3.67 -0.71 -11.75
CA PHE A 56 2.68 0.21 -11.16
C PHE A 56 1.87 -0.44 -10.05
N VAL A 57 1.62 0.34 -8.99
CA VAL A 57 0.68 -0.03 -7.91
C VAL A 57 -0.18 1.17 -7.55
N LEU A 58 -1.50 1.01 -7.58
CA LEU A 58 -2.41 2.04 -7.09
C LEU A 58 -2.63 1.87 -5.59
N LEU A 59 -2.13 2.83 -4.81
CA LEU A 59 -2.38 2.92 -3.38
C LEU A 59 -3.52 3.89 -3.10
N GLN A 60 -4.40 3.53 -2.17
CA GLN A 60 -5.50 4.38 -1.75
C GLN A 60 -5.63 4.38 -0.22
N ARG A 61 -5.83 5.56 0.36
CA ARG A 61 -6.24 5.75 1.75
C ARG A 61 -7.67 6.31 1.79
N GLY A 62 -8.57 5.59 2.45
CA GLY A 62 -9.99 5.94 2.54
C GLY A 62 -10.68 5.89 1.16
N LYS A 63 -11.56 6.85 0.86
CA LYS A 63 -12.35 6.87 -0.39
C LYS A 63 -11.83 7.80 -1.49
N ARG A 64 -11.01 8.79 -1.15
CA ARG A 64 -10.66 9.89 -2.07
C ARG A 64 -9.16 10.08 -2.31
N ILE A 65 -8.32 9.63 -1.38
CA ILE A 65 -6.88 9.90 -1.44
C ILE A 65 -6.21 8.69 -2.10
N ARG A 66 -5.60 8.91 -3.26
CA ARG A 66 -4.99 7.87 -4.08
C ARG A 66 -3.68 8.35 -4.68
N HIS A 67 -2.67 7.48 -4.65
CA HIS A 67 -1.36 7.71 -5.24
C HIS A 67 -0.99 6.51 -6.13
N LEU A 68 -0.45 6.80 -7.30
CA LEU A 68 0.14 5.80 -8.17
C LEU A 68 1.62 5.66 -7.78
N LEU A 69 1.98 4.50 -7.25
CA LEU A 69 3.37 4.14 -7.02
C LEU A 69 3.96 3.63 -8.33
N VAL A 70 5.16 4.12 -8.65
CA VAL A 70 6.00 3.58 -9.74
C VAL A 70 7.15 2.84 -9.08
N VAL A 71 7.27 1.56 -9.39
CA VAL A 71 8.32 0.66 -8.92
C VAL A 71 9.29 0.47 -10.08
N GLU A 72 10.57 0.79 -9.84
CA GLU A 72 11.68 0.61 -10.79
C GLU A 72 12.53 -0.61 -10.44
#